data_AF-F6TEV5-F1
#
_entry.id   AF-F6TEV5-F1
#
_cell.length_a   1.000
_cell.length_b   1.000
_cell.length_c   1.000
_cell.angle_alpha   90.00
_cell.angle_beta   90.00
_cell.angle_gamma   90.00
#
_symmetry.space_group_name_H-M   'P 1'
#
loop_
_entity.id
_entity.type
_entity.pdbx_description
1 polymer ?
#
loop_
_entity_poly.entity_id
_entity_poly.type
_entity_poly.pdbx_seq_one_letter_code
_entity_poly.pdbx_strand_id
1 'polypeptide(L)'
;MTSKVARTQPYRVGESISKAKMLPRPRTLTELVAGLHHIFEDNDIEVEDVKNYLSSYVAKDEEWKHLAKFDPHRYTRNLIDEGNGKFNLILICWGGGQRSCIHDHSDAHCFMKVLQGDLIETKFEWPENDQAPMTPCGNEYVHRDEVAYINGTL
;
A
#
# COMPACT_ATOMS: atom_id res chain seq x y z
N MET A 1 41.37 7.31 38.45
CA MET A 1 41.18 5.89 38.81
C MET A 1 39.86 5.77 39.56
N THR A 2 38.84 5.17 38.93
CA THR A 2 37.92 4.17 39.50
C THR A 2 36.85 3.87 38.44
N SER A 3 36.89 2.65 37.93
CA SER A 3 35.86 2.02 37.11
C SER A 3 34.58 1.80 37.94
N LYS A 4 33.42 2.01 37.34
CA LYS A 4 32.17 1.35 37.73
C LYS A 4 31.60 0.65 36.49
N VAL A 5 31.76 -0.67 36.48
CA VAL A 5 31.09 -1.59 35.57
C VAL A 5 29.59 -1.55 35.91
N ALA A 6 28.77 -0.99 35.02
CA ALA A 6 27.32 -1.15 35.08
C ALA A 6 26.94 -2.42 34.31
N ARG A 7 26.18 -3.27 34.99
CA ARG A 7 25.78 -4.62 34.60
C ARG A 7 25.04 -4.62 33.27
N THR A 8 25.43 -5.53 32.38
CA THR A 8 24.60 -5.96 31.25
C THR A 8 23.29 -6.53 31.80
N GLN A 9 22.17 -5.88 31.50
CA GLN A 9 20.86 -6.53 31.62
C GLN A 9 20.68 -7.46 30.40
N PRO A 10 20.15 -8.67 30.58
CA PRO A 10 19.91 -9.57 29.48
C PRO A 10 18.82 -8.97 28.57
N TYR A 11 19.15 -8.81 27.29
CA TYR A 11 18.19 -8.50 26.24
C TYR A 11 17.07 -9.55 26.28
N ARG A 12 15.83 -9.12 26.55
CA ARG A 12 14.65 -9.96 26.34
C ARG A 12 14.40 -10.04 24.84
N VAL A 13 14.65 -11.21 24.25
CA VAL A 13 14.07 -11.57 22.96
C VAL A 13 12.59 -11.80 23.21
N GLY A 14 11.79 -10.81 22.83
CA GLY A 14 10.35 -10.95 22.66
C GLY A 14 10.01 -10.14 21.43
N GLU A 15 10.03 -10.78 20.26
CA GLU A 15 9.46 -10.18 19.05
C GLU A 15 7.99 -9.91 19.35
N SER A 16 7.63 -8.65 19.54
CA SER A 16 6.23 -8.25 19.66
C SER A 16 5.55 -8.58 18.34
N ILE A 17 4.50 -9.41 18.40
CA ILE A 17 3.65 -9.67 17.24
C ILE A 17 3.02 -8.34 16.82
N SER A 18 3.17 -7.97 15.55
CA SER A 18 2.60 -6.73 15.02
C SER A 18 1.07 -6.73 15.11
N LYS A 19 0.45 -5.54 15.29
CA LYS A 19 -1.01 -5.40 15.36
C LYS A 19 -1.72 -6.04 14.18
N ALA A 20 -1.17 -5.87 12.98
CA ALA A 20 -1.70 -6.46 11.76
C ALA A 20 -1.81 -7.99 11.82
N LYS A 21 -0.81 -8.69 12.39
CA LYS A 21 -0.85 -10.16 12.56
C LYS A 21 -1.90 -10.63 13.55
N MET A 22 -2.37 -9.76 14.44
CA MET A 22 -3.42 -10.07 15.41
C MET A 22 -4.84 -9.81 14.87
N LEU A 23 -4.98 -9.07 13.77
CA LEU A 23 -6.29 -8.74 13.23
C LEU A 23 -6.91 -9.93 12.51
N PRO A 24 -8.22 -10.15 12.67
CA PRO A 24 -8.93 -11.12 11.86
C PRO A 24 -8.94 -10.68 10.40
N ARG A 25 -8.95 -11.65 9.49
CA ARG A 25 -9.16 -11.42 8.06
C ARG A 25 -10.45 -10.60 7.84
N PRO A 26 -10.39 -9.45 7.15
CA PRO A 26 -11.57 -8.65 6.85
C PRO A 26 -12.44 -9.37 5.81
N ARG A 27 -13.74 -9.41 6.08
CA ARG A 27 -14.76 -10.04 5.22
C ARG A 27 -15.58 -9.02 4.44
N THR A 28 -15.44 -7.74 4.79
CA THR A 28 -16.10 -6.60 4.13
C THR A 28 -15.12 -5.43 3.99
N LEU A 29 -15.38 -4.51 3.05
CA LEU A 29 -14.63 -3.27 2.89
C LEU A 29 -14.63 -2.44 4.19
N THR A 30 -15.74 -2.41 4.92
CA THR A 30 -15.82 -1.73 6.22
C THR A 30 -14.89 -2.37 7.26
N GLU A 31 -14.85 -3.71 7.34
CA GLU A 31 -13.92 -4.42 8.22
C GLU A 31 -12.46 -4.16 7.79
N LEU A 32 -12.18 -4.09 6.49
CA LEU A 32 -10.85 -3.76 5.97
C LEU A 32 -10.42 -2.35 6.41
N VAL A 33 -11.27 -1.34 6.20
CA VAL A 33 -11.00 0.05 6.60
C VAL A 33 -10.75 0.12 8.11
N ALA A 34 -11.59 -0.49 8.93
CA ALA A 34 -11.40 -0.51 10.38
C ALA A 34 -10.07 -1.17 10.80
N GLY A 35 -9.68 -2.26 10.13
CA GLY A 35 -8.39 -2.88 10.37
C GLY A 35 -7.21 -2.01 9.96
N LEU A 36 -7.29 -1.31 8.83
CA LEU A 36 -6.27 -0.35 8.41
C LEU A 36 -6.12 0.79 9.42
N HIS A 37 -7.22 1.34 9.93
CA HIS A 37 -7.18 2.33 11.02
C HIS A 37 -6.39 1.80 12.22
N HIS A 38 -6.63 0.56 12.64
CA HIS A 38 -5.90 -0.05 13.75
C HIS A 38 -4.41 -0.28 13.47
N ILE A 39 -4.07 -0.74 12.27
CA ILE A 39 -2.67 -0.95 11.85
C ILE A 39 -1.92 0.38 11.86
N PHE A 40 -2.50 1.42 11.27
CA PHE A 40 -1.91 2.75 11.17
C PHE A 40 -2.12 3.59 12.45
N GLU A 41 -2.59 3.04 13.57
CA GLU A 41 -2.50 3.75 14.86
C GLU A 41 -1.04 3.93 15.29
N ASP A 42 -0.19 2.96 14.97
CA ASP A 42 1.24 2.99 15.28
C ASP A 42 1.99 3.89 14.28
N ASN A 43 3.16 4.40 14.67
CA ASN A 43 3.98 5.24 13.80
C ASN A 43 4.89 4.41 12.88
N ASP A 44 5.22 3.20 13.32
CA ASP A 44 6.02 2.26 12.56
C ASP A 44 5.10 1.14 12.06
N ILE A 45 5.16 0.87 10.76
CA ILE A 45 4.40 -0.20 10.12
C ILE A 45 5.34 -1.18 9.43
N GLU A 46 5.02 -2.46 9.52
CA GLU A 46 5.69 -3.49 8.74
C GLU A 46 4.98 -3.63 7.39
N VAL A 47 5.66 -3.28 6.30
CA VAL A 47 5.12 -3.28 4.93
C VAL A 47 4.47 -4.61 4.58
N GLU A 48 5.13 -5.71 4.94
CA GLU A 48 4.66 -7.06 4.63
C GLU A 48 3.37 -7.39 5.38
N ASP A 49 3.18 -6.86 6.58
CA ASP A 49 1.95 -7.09 7.32
C ASP A 49 0.76 -6.34 6.72
N VAL A 50 0.97 -5.11 6.23
CA VAL A 50 -0.07 -4.36 5.50
C VAL A 50 -0.41 -5.06 4.19
N LYS A 51 0.59 -5.52 3.42
CA LYS A 51 0.38 -6.32 2.20
C LYS A 51 -0.41 -7.58 2.48
N ASN A 52 -0.07 -8.31 3.54
CA ASN A 52 -0.76 -9.54 3.91
C ASN A 52 -2.20 -9.28 4.35
N TYR A 53 -2.42 -8.20 5.12
CA TYR A 53 -3.76 -7.81 5.52
C TYR A 53 -4.66 -7.45 4.32
N LEU A 54 -4.15 -6.61 3.40
CA LEU A 54 -4.84 -6.26 2.14
C LEU A 54 -5.07 -7.48 1.24
N SER A 55 -4.09 -8.38 1.13
CA SER A 55 -4.19 -9.61 0.33
C SER A 55 -5.25 -10.56 0.91
N SER A 56 -5.43 -10.56 2.23
CA SER A 56 -6.43 -11.41 2.88
C SER A 56 -7.88 -10.96 2.61
N TYR A 57 -8.11 -9.68 2.31
CA TYR A 57 -9.42 -9.22 1.85
C TYR A 57 -9.72 -9.78 0.45
N VAL A 58 -10.87 -10.43 0.27
CA VAL A 58 -11.36 -10.84 -1.06
C VAL A 58 -12.44 -9.87 -1.51
N ALA A 59 -12.20 -9.19 -2.62
CA ALA A 59 -13.04 -8.11 -3.11
C ALA A 59 -14.41 -8.63 -3.58
N LYS A 60 -15.48 -8.08 -2.99
CA LYS A 60 -16.86 -8.26 -3.44
C LYS A 60 -17.33 -6.99 -4.11
N ASP A 61 -17.73 -7.14 -5.37
CA ASP A 61 -18.10 -6.03 -6.25
C ASP A 61 -19.16 -5.09 -5.63
N GLU A 62 -20.11 -5.64 -4.87
CA GLU A 62 -21.22 -4.87 -4.27
C GLU A 62 -20.73 -3.86 -3.21
N GLU A 63 -19.58 -4.13 -2.59
CA GLU A 63 -19.06 -3.32 -1.48
C GLU A 63 -18.41 -2.01 -1.94
N TRP A 64 -17.97 -1.91 -3.21
CA TRP A 64 -17.21 -0.76 -3.71
C TRP A 64 -17.72 -0.20 -5.04
N LYS A 65 -18.53 -0.93 -5.82
CA LYS A 65 -19.02 -0.45 -7.14
C LYS A 65 -19.80 0.85 -7.07
N HIS A 66 -20.52 1.11 -5.97
CA HIS A 66 -21.26 2.35 -5.79
C HIS A 66 -20.33 3.59 -5.64
N LEU A 67 -19.05 3.37 -5.30
CA LEU A 67 -18.00 4.41 -5.24
C LEU A 67 -17.25 4.55 -6.57
N ALA A 68 -17.39 3.59 -7.49
CA ALA A 68 -16.64 3.52 -8.74
C ALA A 68 -17.20 4.47 -9.80
N LYS A 69 -16.74 5.73 -9.80
CA LYS A 69 -17.15 6.74 -10.79
C LYS A 69 -16.15 6.76 -11.93
N PHE A 70 -16.54 6.33 -13.12
CA PHE A 70 -15.67 6.34 -14.30
C PHE A 70 -15.76 7.66 -15.07
N ASP A 71 -14.67 8.01 -15.76
CA ASP A 71 -14.61 9.09 -16.74
C ASP A 71 -14.09 8.52 -18.09
N PRO A 72 -14.70 8.86 -19.23
CA PRO A 72 -14.28 8.31 -20.53
C PRO A 72 -12.86 8.68 -20.96
N HIS A 73 -12.31 9.81 -20.48
CA HIS A 73 -11.08 10.40 -21.01
C HIS A 73 -9.89 10.25 -20.07
N ARG A 74 -10.12 9.98 -18.79
CA ARG A 74 -9.06 9.82 -17.78
C ARG A 74 -9.48 8.84 -16.70
N TYR A 75 -8.49 8.28 -16.01
CA TYR A 75 -8.76 7.54 -14.79
C TYR A 75 -9.26 8.50 -13.70
N THR A 76 -10.04 7.98 -12.78
CA THR A 76 -10.58 8.76 -11.66
C THR A 76 -10.03 8.27 -10.34
N ARG A 77 -10.01 9.16 -9.34
CA ARG A 77 -9.60 8.88 -7.97
C ARG A 77 -10.80 9.17 -7.06
N ASN A 78 -11.37 8.14 -6.48
CA ASN A 78 -12.56 8.21 -5.64
C ASN A 78 -12.15 7.90 -4.21
N LEU A 79 -12.13 8.91 -3.35
CA LEU A 79 -11.77 8.75 -1.94
C LEU A 79 -12.77 7.79 -1.26
N ILE A 80 -12.24 6.74 -0.63
CA ILE A 80 -13.01 5.82 0.23
C ILE A 80 -12.94 6.30 1.68
N ASP A 81 -11.73 6.59 2.17
CA ASP A 81 -11.47 6.95 3.57
C ASP A 81 -10.23 7.85 3.68
N GLU A 82 -10.29 8.90 4.49
CA GLU A 82 -9.19 9.85 4.76
C GLU A 82 -8.20 9.35 5.82
N GLY A 83 -8.45 8.14 6.34
CA GLY A 83 -7.68 7.55 7.41
C GLY A 83 -7.73 8.36 8.71
N ASN A 84 -6.68 8.19 9.50
CA ASN A 84 -6.47 8.88 10.77
C ASN A 84 -5.37 9.96 10.66
N GLY A 85 -5.18 10.52 9.46
CA GLY A 85 -4.09 11.44 9.12
C GLY A 85 -2.77 10.75 8.76
N LYS A 86 -2.72 9.41 8.76
CA LYS A 86 -1.51 8.63 8.42
C LYS A 86 -1.60 7.84 7.13
N PHE A 87 -2.81 7.66 6.57
CA PHE A 87 -3.02 7.01 5.29
C PHE A 87 -4.24 7.61 4.59
N ASN A 88 -4.35 7.41 3.28
CA ASN A 88 -5.57 7.65 2.51
C ASN A 88 -5.92 6.37 1.76
N LEU A 89 -7.20 5.98 1.76
CA LEU A 89 -7.69 4.89 0.95
C LEU A 89 -8.51 5.43 -0.23
N ILE A 90 -8.02 5.19 -1.44
CA ILE A 90 -8.60 5.75 -2.68
C ILE A 90 -8.88 4.61 -3.65
N LEU A 91 -10.10 4.58 -4.21
CA LEU A 91 -10.46 3.73 -5.32
C LEU A 91 -10.11 4.42 -6.64
N ILE A 92 -9.21 3.81 -7.40
CA ILE A 92 -8.84 4.30 -8.73
C ILE A 92 -9.60 3.51 -9.79
N CYS A 93 -10.31 4.21 -10.68
CA CYS A 93 -11.08 3.58 -11.75
C CYS A 93 -10.44 3.87 -13.11
N TRP A 94 -10.07 2.79 -13.82
CA TRP A 94 -9.44 2.84 -15.14
C TRP A 94 -10.42 2.36 -16.19
N GLY A 95 -10.73 3.21 -17.18
CA GLY A 95 -11.35 2.78 -18.43
C GLY A 95 -10.38 2.00 -19.31
N GLY A 96 -10.88 1.28 -20.31
CA GLY A 96 -10.06 0.48 -21.22
C GLY A 96 -8.96 1.31 -21.90
N GLY A 97 -7.70 0.90 -21.73
CA GLY A 97 -6.53 1.55 -22.33
C GLY A 97 -6.04 2.83 -21.61
N GLN A 98 -6.69 3.24 -20.52
CA GLN A 98 -6.19 4.35 -19.69
C GLN A 98 -4.92 3.95 -18.94
N ARG A 99 -4.04 4.93 -18.71
CA ARG A 99 -2.76 4.77 -18.01
C ARG A 99 -2.41 6.02 -17.22
N SER A 100 -1.58 5.88 -16.19
CA SER A 100 -0.94 7.01 -15.52
C SER A 100 0.21 7.57 -16.35
N CYS A 101 0.65 8.78 -16.00
CA CYS A 101 2.00 9.22 -16.29
C CYS A 101 2.99 8.46 -15.39
N ILE A 102 4.27 8.47 -15.73
CA ILE A 102 5.32 8.08 -14.80
C ILE A 102 5.34 9.11 -13.66
N HIS A 103 5.35 8.64 -12.41
CA HIS A 103 5.33 9.49 -11.21
C HIS A 103 5.97 8.75 -10.03
N ASP A 104 6.45 9.52 -9.06
CA ASP A 104 6.90 9.03 -7.77
C ASP A 104 5.77 9.10 -6.73
N HIS A 105 6.09 8.71 -5.49
CA HIS A 105 5.16 8.72 -4.37
C HIS A 105 5.62 9.62 -3.21
N SER A 106 6.57 10.54 -3.45
CA SER A 106 7.01 11.59 -2.49
C SER A 106 7.27 11.05 -1.08
N ASP A 107 8.12 10.02 -0.98
CA ASP A 107 8.50 9.32 0.27
C ASP A 107 7.35 8.65 1.05
N ALA A 108 6.17 8.49 0.43
CA ALA A 108 5.08 7.72 1.01
C ALA A 108 5.12 6.25 0.61
N HIS A 109 4.59 5.38 1.48
CA HIS A 109 4.27 3.99 1.14
C HIS A 109 2.99 3.94 0.30
N CYS A 110 3.05 3.25 -0.84
CA CYS A 110 1.89 3.02 -1.71
C CYS A 110 1.60 1.53 -1.81
N PHE A 111 0.37 1.15 -1.45
CA PHE A 111 -0.15 -0.21 -1.59
C PHE A 111 -1.28 -0.20 -2.60
N MET A 112 -1.24 -1.10 -3.58
CA MET A 112 -2.22 -1.17 -4.66
C MET A 112 -2.84 -2.56 -4.70
N LYS A 113 -4.13 -2.67 -4.35
CA LYS A 113 -4.91 -3.90 -4.52
C LYS A 113 -5.79 -3.81 -5.75
N VAL A 114 -5.75 -4.81 -6.63
CA VAL A 114 -6.66 -4.88 -7.78
C VAL A 114 -8.00 -5.46 -7.35
N LEU A 115 -9.07 -4.67 -7.41
CA LEU A 115 -10.41 -5.14 -7.06
C LEU A 115 -11.14 -5.79 -8.25
N GLN A 116 -10.85 -5.36 -9.47
CA GLN A 116 -11.42 -5.90 -10.71
C GLN A 116 -10.49 -5.61 -11.90
N GLY A 117 -10.40 -6.56 -12.84
CA GLY A 117 -9.55 -6.45 -14.01
C GLY A 117 -8.09 -6.80 -13.70
N ASP A 118 -7.18 -6.22 -14.47
CA ASP A 118 -5.74 -6.44 -14.38
C ASP A 118 -5.01 -5.09 -14.55
N LEU A 119 -3.86 -4.95 -13.89
CA LEU A 119 -2.95 -3.82 -14.05
C LEU A 119 -1.57 -4.31 -14.51
N ILE A 120 -0.88 -3.46 -15.28
CA ILE A 120 0.53 -3.63 -15.59
C ILE A 120 1.25 -2.47 -14.91
N GLU A 121 2.10 -2.78 -13.93
CA GLU A 121 3.02 -1.83 -13.32
C GLU A 121 4.35 -1.89 -14.06
N THR A 122 4.73 -0.80 -14.73
CA THR A 122 6.08 -0.64 -15.29
C THR A 122 6.92 0.20 -14.34
N LYS A 123 7.99 -0.39 -13.79
CA LYS A 123 8.94 0.32 -12.94
C LYS A 123 10.00 0.97 -13.82
N PHE A 124 10.46 2.14 -13.41
CA PHE A 124 11.50 2.90 -14.08
C PHE A 124 12.61 3.25 -13.10
N GLU A 125 13.83 3.35 -13.59
CA GLU A 125 14.96 3.90 -12.83
C GLU A 125 14.83 5.42 -12.68
N TRP A 126 15.41 5.97 -11.62
CA TRP A 126 15.54 7.41 -11.50
C TRP A 126 16.43 7.96 -12.63
N PRO A 127 16.01 9.02 -13.32
CA PRO A 127 16.83 9.60 -14.38
C PRO A 127 18.09 10.24 -13.79
N GLU A 128 19.20 10.15 -14.52
CA GLU A 128 20.47 10.76 -14.10
C GLU A 128 20.38 12.29 -13.99
N ASN A 129 19.49 12.90 -14.77
CA ASN A 129 19.17 14.33 -14.79
C ASN A 129 17.84 14.58 -15.52
N ASP A 130 17.31 15.80 -15.46
CA ASP A 130 16.01 16.20 -16.02
C ASP A 130 15.88 16.02 -17.55
N GLN A 131 16.98 15.82 -18.27
CA GLN A 131 17.00 15.65 -19.73
C GLN A 131 17.20 14.19 -20.15
N ALA A 132 17.55 13.31 -19.20
CA ALA A 132 17.76 11.90 -19.48
C ALA A 132 16.41 11.21 -19.75
N PRO A 133 16.37 10.28 -20.73
CA PRO A 133 15.17 9.47 -20.94
C PRO A 133 14.93 8.53 -19.74
N MET A 134 13.66 8.24 -19.46
CA MET A 134 13.28 7.25 -18.46
C MET A 134 13.61 5.84 -18.94
N THR A 135 14.34 5.06 -18.13
CA THR A 135 14.70 3.67 -18.43
C THR A 135 13.78 2.70 -17.68
N PRO A 136 13.01 1.83 -18.37
CA PRO A 136 12.19 0.82 -17.70
C PRO A 136 13.08 -0.29 -17.12
N CYS A 137 12.84 -0.66 -15.86
CA CYS A 137 13.55 -1.75 -15.18
C CYS A 137 12.73 -3.06 -15.11
N GLY A 138 11.42 -3.01 -15.35
CA GLY A 138 10.60 -4.22 -15.45
C GLY A 138 9.10 -3.96 -15.50
N ASN A 139 8.34 -5.00 -15.84
CA ASN A 139 6.89 -5.02 -15.78
C ASN A 139 6.42 -6.05 -14.76
N GLU A 140 5.46 -5.67 -13.94
CA GLU A 140 4.73 -6.53 -13.01
C GLU A 140 3.27 -6.57 -13.45
N TYR A 141 2.74 -7.77 -13.67
CA TYR A 141 1.33 -7.97 -14.01
C TYR A 141 0.61 -8.29 -12.71
N VAL A 142 -0.35 -7.44 -12.35
CA VAL A 142 -1.08 -7.52 -11.09
C VAL A 142 -2.54 -7.86 -11.41
N HIS A 143 -2.97 -9.03 -10.96
CA HIS A 143 -4.29 -9.58 -11.22
C HIS A 143 -5.26 -9.30 -10.09
N ARG A 144 -6.55 -9.59 -10.32
CA ARG A 144 -7.60 -9.47 -9.31
C ARG A 144 -7.19 -10.11 -7.97
N ASP A 145 -7.46 -9.36 -6.90
CA ASP A 145 -7.15 -9.64 -5.50
C ASP A 145 -5.66 -9.64 -5.11
N GLU A 146 -4.74 -9.45 -6.06
CA GLU A 146 -3.31 -9.27 -5.75
C GLU A 146 -3.01 -7.86 -5.25
N VAL A 147 -1.90 -7.74 -4.52
CA VAL A 147 -1.42 -6.50 -3.91
C VAL A 147 0.01 -6.20 -4.34
N ALA A 148 0.20 -5.10 -5.04
CA ALA A 148 1.51 -4.51 -5.33
C ALA A 148 1.90 -3.46 -4.27
N TYR A 149 3.20 -3.21 -4.15
CA TYR A 149 3.76 -2.24 -3.23
C TYR A 149 4.91 -1.47 -3.89
N ILE A 150 4.93 -0.17 -3.66
CA ILE A 150 6.01 0.73 -4.08
C ILE A 150 6.19 1.85 -3.05
N ASN A 151 7.41 2.32 -2.86
CA ASN A 151 7.76 3.48 -2.05
C ASN A 151 8.66 4.44 -2.85
N GLY A 152 8.80 5.68 -2.37
CA GLY A 152 9.63 6.72 -3.01
C GLY A 152 11.14 6.46 -2.98
N THR A 153 11.60 5.44 -2.26
CA THR A 153 13.01 5.09 -2.09
C THR A 153 13.26 3.68 -2.62
N LEU A 154 14.10 3.56 -3.66
CA LEU A 154 14.72 2.28 -4.06
C LEU A 154 15.58 1.72 -2.93
#